data_AF-A0A497J0N5-F1
#
_entry.id   AF-A0A497J0N5-F1
#
_cell.length_a   1.000
_cell.length_b   1.000
_cell.length_c   1.000
_cell.angle_alpha   90.00
_cell.angle_beta   90.00
_cell.angle_gamma   90.00
#
_symmetry.space_group_name_H-M   'P 1'
#
loop_
_entity.id
_entity.type
_entity.pdbx_description
1 polymer ?
#
loop_
_entity_poly.entity_id
_entity_poly.type
_entity_poly.pdbx_seq_one_letter_code
_entity_poly.pdbx_strand_id
1 'polypeptide(L)'
;MTATAGILSMIMPLVEEIGKTSSGYFSVGRDFISFYNSGDFLFVIYAERELDPALAEKVSEELATVFQRKFGEGPQSLSAEISKEFQHEVDRIVLGTIGLGEFARLDLAKVSGVNFVGFYDERENRWHTKGNIPPKKTIKFCEDLKDKFGDKVKAMAESGAIMKIKSSLGPVILAPIGSEGIVFLGIREEGVDIQSVIQKIERLRTLGELRSATDAVSYVPSSIEPEYRALLRVYSLLYSEPEKSLQKDIDALRRQGYTLEMALRKLKQTVKELM
;
A
#
# COMPACT_ATOMS: atom_id res chain seq x y z
N MET A 1 5.67 -36.55 9.35
CA MET A 1 6.57 -36.45 8.17
C MET A 1 6.04 -35.51 7.06
N THR A 2 4.94 -34.78 7.26
CA THR A 2 4.28 -33.97 6.20
C THR A 2 4.67 -32.49 6.17
N ALA A 3 5.12 -31.90 7.28
CA ALA A 3 5.53 -30.48 7.31
C ALA A 3 6.84 -30.21 6.55
N THR A 4 7.80 -31.14 6.61
CA THR A 4 9.11 -31.01 5.96
C THR A 4 9.01 -31.03 4.43
N ALA A 5 8.11 -31.86 3.88
CA ALA A 5 7.87 -31.92 2.44
C ALA A 5 7.19 -30.65 1.90
N GLY A 6 6.27 -30.04 2.67
CA GLY A 6 5.63 -28.77 2.31
C GLY A 6 6.62 -27.60 2.30
N ILE A 7 7.47 -27.51 3.33
CA ILE A 7 8.52 -26.47 3.42
C ILE A 7 9.55 -26.63 2.29
N LEU A 8 10.00 -27.87 2.01
CA LEU A 8 10.91 -28.15 0.89
C LEU A 8 10.30 -27.76 -0.47
N SER A 9 8.99 -27.97 -0.67
CA SER A 9 8.31 -27.58 -1.90
C SER A 9 8.16 -26.06 -2.09
N MET A 10 8.24 -25.28 -1.00
CA MET A 10 8.28 -23.80 -1.04
C MET A 10 9.71 -23.26 -1.21
N ILE A 11 10.68 -23.90 -0.56
CA ILE A 11 12.07 -23.41 -0.54
C ILE A 11 12.84 -23.79 -1.81
N MET A 12 12.59 -24.95 -2.41
CA MET A 12 13.33 -25.36 -3.61
C MET A 12 13.19 -24.39 -4.79
N PRO A 13 11.97 -23.96 -5.18
CA PRO A 13 11.81 -22.95 -6.23
C PRO A 13 12.55 -21.65 -5.91
N LEU A 14 12.53 -21.23 -4.64
CA LEU A 14 13.26 -20.05 -4.17
C LEU A 14 14.77 -20.22 -4.34
N VAL A 15 15.33 -21.35 -3.90
CA VAL A 15 16.77 -21.65 -3.98
C VAL A 15 17.24 -21.76 -5.43
N GLU A 16 16.46 -22.40 -6.29
CA GLU A 16 16.77 -22.52 -7.72
C GLU A 16 16.81 -21.16 -8.40
N GLU A 17 15.89 -20.25 -8.05
CA GLU A 17 15.83 -18.92 -8.65
C GLU A 17 16.87 -17.96 -8.07
N ILE A 18 17.16 -18.02 -6.77
CA ILE A 18 18.30 -17.31 -6.18
C ILE A 18 19.62 -17.72 -6.83
N GLY A 19 19.76 -18.99 -7.24
CA GLY A 19 20.94 -19.49 -7.94
C GLY A 19 21.10 -18.93 -9.36
N LYS A 20 20.04 -18.38 -9.96
CA LYS A 20 20.02 -17.86 -11.34
C LYS A 20 19.98 -16.34 -11.41
N THR A 21 19.34 -15.68 -10.44
CA THR A 21 19.10 -14.24 -10.44
C THR A 21 19.27 -13.64 -9.05
N SER A 22 19.65 -12.36 -9.00
CA SER A 22 19.73 -11.62 -7.73
C SER A 22 18.38 -11.16 -7.22
N SER A 23 17.31 -11.28 -8.01
CA SER A 23 15.94 -10.95 -7.60
C SER A 23 14.94 -11.79 -8.38
N GLY A 24 13.73 -11.92 -7.86
CA GLY A 24 12.67 -12.56 -8.61
C GLY A 24 11.32 -12.54 -7.92
N TYR A 25 10.30 -12.90 -8.70
CA TYR A 25 8.93 -13.05 -8.27
C TYR A 25 8.36 -14.35 -8.82
N PHE A 26 7.83 -15.21 -7.95
CA PHE A 26 7.22 -16.47 -8.35
C PHE A 26 6.07 -16.85 -7.42
N SER A 27 5.26 -17.80 -7.88
CA SER A 27 4.16 -18.35 -7.08
C SER A 27 4.49 -19.75 -6.59
N VAL A 28 4.12 -20.05 -5.35
CA VAL A 28 4.11 -21.41 -4.81
C VAL A 28 2.70 -21.74 -4.35
N GLY A 29 2.02 -22.61 -5.10
CA GLY A 29 0.63 -22.94 -4.81
C GLY A 29 -0.30 -21.72 -4.97
N ARG A 30 -0.81 -21.17 -3.86
CA ARG A 30 -1.65 -19.96 -3.85
C ARG A 30 -0.90 -18.72 -3.35
N ASP A 31 0.34 -18.90 -2.94
CA ASP A 31 1.16 -17.87 -2.34
C ASP A 31 2.13 -17.29 -3.37
N PHE A 32 2.52 -16.04 -3.14
CA PHE A 32 3.38 -15.27 -4.02
C PHE A 32 4.58 -14.81 -3.23
N ILE A 33 5.76 -15.02 -3.80
CA ILE A 33 7.05 -14.75 -3.16
C ILE A 33 7.83 -13.83 -4.08
N SER A 34 8.25 -12.69 -3.55
CA SER A 34 9.31 -11.88 -4.14
C SER A 34 10.57 -12.00 -3.30
N PHE A 35 11.74 -11.96 -3.94
CA PHE A 35 12.99 -11.89 -3.22
C PHE A 35 14.00 -10.95 -3.88
N TYR A 36 14.92 -10.47 -3.06
CA TYR A 36 16.14 -9.81 -3.48
C TYR A 36 17.32 -10.37 -2.67
N ASN A 37 18.28 -10.96 -3.37
CA ASN A 37 19.52 -11.46 -2.84
C ASN A 37 20.59 -10.36 -2.90
N SER A 38 21.16 -10.03 -1.75
CA SER A 38 22.22 -9.02 -1.62
C SER A 38 23.39 -9.56 -0.82
N GLY A 39 24.12 -10.50 -1.42
CA GLY A 39 25.30 -11.12 -0.84
C GLY A 39 24.92 -12.11 0.25
N ASP A 40 25.28 -11.80 1.49
CA ASP A 40 25.01 -12.65 2.67
C ASP A 40 23.56 -12.57 3.16
N PHE A 41 22.75 -11.65 2.61
CA PHE A 41 21.37 -11.42 3.03
C PHE A 41 20.38 -11.68 1.90
N LEU A 42 19.30 -12.38 2.24
CA LEU A 42 18.16 -12.61 1.37
C LEU A 42 16.93 -11.89 1.95
N PHE A 43 16.38 -10.97 1.17
CA PHE A 43 15.15 -10.24 1.51
C PHE A 43 13.99 -10.90 0.79
N VAL A 44 12.96 -11.30 1.53
CA VAL A 44 11.82 -12.05 0.98
C VAL A 44 10.51 -11.39 1.40
N ILE A 45 9.65 -11.12 0.42
CA ILE A 45 8.26 -10.73 0.64
C ILE A 45 7.37 -11.93 0.33
N TYR A 46 6.59 -12.34 1.33
CA TYR A 46 5.57 -13.37 1.20
C TYR A 46 4.18 -12.74 1.17
N ALA A 47 3.33 -13.19 0.25
CA ALA A 47 1.95 -12.75 0.16
C ALA A 47 0.98 -13.87 -0.20
N GLU A 48 -0.13 -13.95 0.51
CA GLU A 48 -1.25 -14.89 0.26
C GLU A 48 -2.13 -14.47 -0.94
N ARG A 49 -1.77 -13.36 -1.60
CA ARG A 49 -2.45 -12.81 -2.78
C ARG A 49 -1.40 -12.26 -3.72
N GLU A 50 -1.71 -12.33 -5.01
CA GLU A 50 -0.83 -11.82 -6.05
C GLU A 50 -0.51 -10.34 -5.78
N LEU A 51 0.78 -10.07 -5.57
CA LEU A 51 1.31 -8.72 -5.53
C LEU A 51 1.66 -8.29 -6.95
N ASP A 52 1.76 -6.98 -7.15
CA ASP A 52 2.43 -6.51 -8.35
C ASP A 52 3.92 -6.95 -8.27
N PRO A 53 4.42 -7.73 -9.23
CA PRO A 53 5.79 -8.26 -9.19
C PRO A 53 6.85 -7.16 -9.10
N ALA A 54 6.68 -6.08 -9.86
CA ALA A 54 7.64 -4.97 -9.88
C ALA A 54 7.63 -4.20 -8.57
N LEU A 55 6.45 -4.08 -7.95
CA LEU A 55 6.31 -3.46 -6.63
C LEU A 55 6.96 -4.31 -5.54
N ALA A 56 6.76 -5.62 -5.57
CA ALA A 56 7.31 -6.54 -4.58
C ALA A 56 8.84 -6.67 -4.70
N GLU A 57 9.37 -6.75 -5.92
CA GLU A 57 10.82 -6.79 -6.14
C GLU A 57 11.47 -5.48 -5.69
N LYS A 58 10.87 -4.34 -6.03
CA LYS A 58 11.37 -3.03 -5.60
C LYS A 58 11.38 -2.85 -4.09
N VAL A 59 10.30 -3.23 -3.40
CA VAL A 59 10.30 -3.17 -1.92
C VAL A 59 11.42 -4.05 -1.38
N SER A 60 11.64 -5.24 -1.94
CA SER A 60 12.72 -6.14 -1.51
C SER A 60 14.11 -5.54 -1.74
N GLU A 61 14.34 -4.89 -2.87
CA GLU A 61 15.59 -4.20 -3.23
C GLU A 61 15.86 -2.97 -2.35
N GLU A 62 14.85 -2.12 -2.13
CA GLU A 62 14.96 -0.93 -1.28
C GLU A 62 15.23 -1.32 0.18
N LEU A 63 14.57 -2.39 0.66
CA LEU A 63 14.83 -2.96 1.97
C LEU A 63 16.28 -3.44 2.09
N ALA A 64 16.79 -4.13 1.07
CA ALA A 64 18.17 -4.60 1.04
C ALA A 64 19.17 -3.45 1.10
N THR A 65 18.95 -2.42 0.29
CA THR A 65 19.80 -1.24 0.21
C THR A 65 19.84 -0.48 1.54
N VAL A 66 18.68 -0.27 2.18
CA VAL A 66 18.61 0.43 3.47
C VAL A 66 19.21 -0.41 4.59
N PHE A 67 18.98 -1.72 4.58
CA PHE A 67 19.58 -2.63 5.55
C PHE A 67 21.11 -2.58 5.47
N GLN A 68 21.69 -2.73 4.28
CA GLN A 68 23.14 -2.66 4.08
C GLN A 68 23.72 -1.30 4.45
N ARG A 69 23.04 -0.20 4.10
CA ARG A 69 23.50 1.15 4.46
C ARG A 69 23.54 1.36 5.98
N LYS A 70 22.56 0.86 6.72
CA LYS A 70 22.48 1.07 8.17
C LYS A 70 23.30 0.06 8.97
N PHE A 71 23.32 -1.20 8.55
CA PHE A 71 23.84 -2.30 9.36
C PHE A 71 25.09 -2.98 8.76
N GLY A 72 25.54 -2.54 7.58
CA GLY A 72 26.71 -3.09 6.90
C GLY A 72 26.47 -4.47 6.27
N GLU A 73 27.55 -5.08 5.79
CA GLU A 73 27.51 -6.34 5.04
C GLU A 73 27.62 -7.61 5.92
N GLY A 74 27.78 -7.47 7.25
CA GLY A 74 28.04 -8.58 8.16
C GLY A 74 26.89 -8.89 9.13
N PRO A 75 26.82 -10.12 9.68
CA PRO A 75 25.78 -10.50 10.64
C PRO A 75 25.95 -9.74 11.96
N GLN A 76 25.12 -8.72 12.17
CA GLN A 76 25.02 -8.05 13.47
C GLN A 76 24.23 -8.93 14.45
N SER A 77 24.53 -8.83 15.75
CA SER A 77 23.57 -9.31 16.75
C SER A 77 22.32 -8.44 16.61
N LEU A 78 21.23 -9.00 16.08
CA LEU A 78 19.94 -8.33 15.96
C LEU A 78 19.40 -8.05 17.36
N SER A 79 19.79 -6.91 17.97
CA SER A 79 19.18 -6.45 19.20
C SER A 79 17.72 -6.06 18.95
N ALA A 80 16.94 -6.00 20.03
CA ALA A 80 15.56 -5.55 19.95
C ALA A 80 15.44 -4.09 19.45
N GLU A 81 16.42 -3.22 19.77
CA GLU A 81 16.46 -1.86 19.24
C GLU A 81 16.70 -1.85 17.72
N ILE A 82 17.67 -2.62 17.23
CA ILE A 82 18.02 -2.71 15.79
C ILE A 82 16.81 -3.21 14.98
N SER A 83 16.11 -4.22 15.49
CA SER A 83 14.92 -4.76 14.82
C SER A 83 13.78 -3.73 14.77
N LYS A 84 13.60 -2.94 15.83
CA LYS A 84 12.60 -1.88 15.87
C LYS A 84 12.95 -0.74 14.90
N GLU A 85 14.22 -0.32 14.86
CA GLU A 85 14.68 0.70 13.92
C GLU A 85 14.56 0.26 12.46
N PHE A 86 14.87 -1.00 12.15
CA PHE A 86 14.69 -1.52 10.81
C PHE A 86 13.21 -1.66 10.44
N GLN A 87 12.34 -2.02 11.38
CA GLN A 87 10.89 -2.04 11.14
C GLN A 87 10.34 -0.66 10.74
N HIS A 88 10.86 0.43 11.32
CA HIS A 88 10.49 1.79 10.90
C HIS A 88 10.90 2.08 9.44
N GLU A 89 12.05 1.58 9.00
CA GLU A 89 12.50 1.71 7.61
C GLU A 89 11.65 0.86 6.66
N VAL A 90 11.31 -0.36 7.07
CA VAL A 90 10.39 -1.25 6.34
C VAL A 90 9.05 -0.56 6.14
N ASP A 91 8.47 -0.05 7.22
CA ASP A 91 7.20 0.66 7.20
C ASP A 91 7.29 1.89 6.27
N ARG A 92 8.39 2.66 6.30
CA ARG A 92 8.60 3.79 5.38
C ARG A 92 8.65 3.35 3.90
N ILE A 93 9.42 2.32 3.58
CA ILE A 93 9.59 1.83 2.20
C ILE A 93 8.26 1.30 1.66
N VAL A 94 7.55 0.51 2.47
CA VAL A 94 6.25 -0.06 2.12
C VAL A 94 5.21 1.05 1.96
N LEU A 95 5.18 2.05 2.86
CA LEU A 95 4.28 3.20 2.75
C LEU A 95 4.57 4.07 1.51
N GLY A 96 5.84 4.36 1.22
CA GLY A 96 6.21 5.13 0.03
C GLY A 96 5.83 4.40 -1.26
N THR A 97 5.88 3.06 -1.23
CA THR A 97 5.62 2.24 -2.41
C THR A 97 4.13 1.94 -2.62
N ILE A 98 3.37 1.67 -1.54
CA ILE A 98 1.95 1.27 -1.60
C ILE A 98 1.00 2.47 -1.38
N GLY A 99 1.45 3.50 -0.67
CA GLY A 99 0.63 4.63 -0.24
C GLY A 99 -0.10 4.34 1.07
N LEU A 100 -0.23 5.38 1.90
CA LEU A 100 -0.89 5.29 3.21
C LEU A 100 -2.36 4.86 3.07
N GLY A 101 -3.06 5.37 2.06
CA GLY A 101 -4.47 5.06 1.85
C GLY A 101 -4.74 3.61 1.46
N GLU A 102 -3.89 3.01 0.64
CA GLU A 102 -4.03 1.60 0.26
C GLU A 102 -3.65 0.67 1.43
N PHE A 103 -2.62 1.04 2.20
CA PHE A 103 -2.27 0.33 3.43
C PHE A 103 -3.41 0.37 4.45
N ALA A 104 -3.95 1.55 4.75
CA ALA A 104 -5.05 1.74 5.70
C ALA A 104 -6.29 0.92 5.30
N ARG A 105 -6.67 0.99 4.03
CA ARG A 105 -7.79 0.25 3.45
C ARG A 105 -7.66 -1.26 3.67
N LEU A 106 -6.48 -1.83 3.43
CA LEU A 106 -6.26 -3.27 3.52
C LEU A 106 -6.08 -3.73 4.97
N ASP A 107 -5.35 -2.97 5.79
CA ASP A 107 -5.04 -3.35 7.16
C ASP A 107 -6.26 -3.29 8.09
N LEU A 108 -7.10 -2.26 7.95
CA LEU A 108 -8.34 -2.13 8.72
C LEU A 108 -9.41 -3.13 8.30
N ALA A 109 -9.45 -3.50 7.01
CA ALA A 109 -10.43 -4.48 6.52
C ALA A 109 -10.20 -5.90 7.06
N LYS A 110 -9.04 -6.19 7.65
CA LYS A 110 -8.72 -7.46 8.30
C LYS A 110 -9.34 -7.60 9.69
N VAL A 111 -9.81 -6.50 10.29
CA VAL A 111 -10.40 -6.55 11.64
C VAL A 111 -11.76 -7.24 11.59
N SER A 112 -11.94 -8.25 12.43
CA SER A 112 -13.22 -8.96 12.55
C SER A 112 -14.33 -7.98 12.94
N GLY A 113 -15.47 -8.07 12.27
CA GLY A 113 -16.61 -7.19 12.52
C GLY A 113 -16.56 -5.85 11.76
N VAL A 114 -15.55 -5.60 10.94
CA VAL A 114 -15.56 -4.47 9.99
C VAL A 114 -16.40 -4.81 8.75
N ASN A 115 -17.37 -3.95 8.45
CA ASN A 115 -18.24 -4.08 7.28
C ASN A 115 -17.68 -3.33 6.06
N PHE A 116 -17.10 -2.15 6.29
CA PHE A 116 -16.40 -1.38 5.27
C PHE A 116 -15.35 -0.44 5.89
N VAL A 117 -14.38 -0.09 5.05
CA VAL A 117 -13.35 0.92 5.27
C VAL A 117 -13.49 1.95 4.16
N GLY A 118 -13.49 3.22 4.52
CA GLY A 118 -13.18 4.33 3.64
C GLY A 118 -12.05 5.15 4.25
N PHE A 119 -10.98 5.37 3.50
CA PHE A 119 -9.91 6.28 3.87
C PHE A 119 -9.86 7.40 2.84
N TYR A 120 -9.88 8.64 3.31
CA TYR A 120 -9.63 9.81 2.50
C TYR A 120 -8.18 10.24 2.71
N ASP A 121 -7.36 10.13 1.66
CA ASP A 121 -5.99 10.63 1.64
C ASP A 121 -6.02 12.12 1.27
N GLU A 122 -5.66 12.99 2.22
CA GLU A 122 -5.67 14.44 2.04
C GLU A 122 -4.52 14.90 1.14
N ARG A 123 -3.36 14.20 1.17
CA ARG A 123 -2.23 14.52 0.29
C ARG A 123 -2.53 14.19 -1.17
N GLU A 124 -3.24 13.08 -1.40
CA GLU A 124 -3.56 12.61 -2.75
C GLU A 124 -4.96 13.03 -3.23
N ASN A 125 -5.74 13.70 -2.36
CA ASN A 125 -7.13 14.07 -2.62
C ASN A 125 -7.96 12.89 -3.16
N ARG A 126 -7.77 11.71 -2.54
CA ARG A 126 -8.26 10.42 -3.09
C ARG A 126 -8.91 9.54 -2.03
N TRP A 127 -9.94 8.81 -2.46
CA TRP A 127 -10.59 7.79 -1.66
C TRP A 127 -10.03 6.38 -1.90
N HIS A 128 -9.81 5.67 -0.80
CA HIS A 128 -9.45 4.25 -0.76
C HIS A 128 -10.53 3.49 0.01
N THR A 129 -11.17 2.50 -0.61
CA THR A 129 -12.30 1.79 0.02
C THR A 129 -12.19 0.26 -0.08
N LYS A 130 -12.64 -0.43 0.96
CA LYS A 130 -12.72 -1.90 0.99
C LYS A 130 -13.88 -2.32 1.87
N GLY A 131 -14.59 -3.39 1.49
CA GLY A 131 -15.65 -3.94 2.31
C GLY A 131 -16.69 -4.66 1.48
N ASN A 132 -17.81 -4.98 2.13
CA ASN A 132 -18.93 -5.69 1.51
C ASN A 132 -19.90 -4.75 0.77
N ILE A 133 -19.71 -3.44 0.89
CA ILE A 133 -20.50 -2.41 0.22
C ILE A 133 -19.78 -1.98 -1.06
N PRO A 134 -20.49 -1.77 -2.18
CA PRO A 134 -19.87 -1.30 -3.42
C PRO A 134 -19.09 0.01 -3.23
N PRO A 135 -17.86 0.13 -3.78
CA PRO A 135 -16.99 1.29 -3.57
C PRO A 135 -17.66 2.65 -3.81
N LYS A 136 -18.44 2.79 -4.90
CA LYS A 136 -19.15 4.05 -5.20
C LYS A 136 -20.14 4.46 -4.11
N LYS A 137 -20.83 3.50 -3.49
CA LYS A 137 -21.79 3.76 -2.41
C LYS A 137 -21.05 4.13 -1.12
N THR A 138 -19.95 3.43 -0.81
CA THR A 138 -19.11 3.74 0.34
C THR A 138 -18.49 5.13 0.23
N ILE A 139 -17.93 5.49 -0.93
CA ILE A 139 -17.33 6.81 -1.16
C ILE A 139 -18.37 7.90 -0.92
N LYS A 140 -19.53 7.83 -1.59
CA LYS A 140 -20.59 8.84 -1.41
C LYS A 140 -21.02 8.98 0.05
N PHE A 141 -21.21 7.86 0.75
CA PHE A 141 -21.56 7.88 2.16
C PHE A 141 -20.46 8.52 3.04
N CYS A 142 -19.19 8.19 2.79
CA CYS A 142 -18.08 8.77 3.53
C CYS A 142 -17.87 10.25 3.18
N GLU A 143 -18.14 10.69 1.96
CA GLU A 143 -18.16 12.10 1.55
C GLU A 143 -19.22 12.87 2.35
N ASP A 144 -20.46 12.38 2.42
CA ASP A 144 -21.51 13.01 3.22
C ASP A 144 -21.11 13.13 4.71
N LEU A 145 -20.41 12.12 5.25
CA LEU A 145 -19.87 12.18 6.62
C LEU A 145 -18.69 13.14 6.77
N LYS A 146 -17.80 13.19 5.78
CA LYS A 146 -16.66 14.13 5.75
C LYS A 146 -17.17 15.56 5.70
N ASP A 147 -18.18 15.86 4.91
CA ASP A 147 -18.74 17.21 4.82
C ASP A 147 -19.46 17.63 6.12
N LYS A 148 -20.07 16.66 6.81
CA LYS A 148 -20.78 16.91 8.07
C LYS A 148 -19.88 16.99 9.30
N PHE A 149 -18.83 16.17 9.36
CA PHE A 149 -18.04 15.96 10.58
C PHE A 149 -16.54 16.17 10.38
N GLY A 150 -16.06 16.38 9.15
CA GLY A 150 -14.64 16.41 8.80
C GLY A 150 -13.83 17.37 9.65
N ASP A 151 -14.24 18.64 9.74
CA ASP A 151 -13.53 19.65 10.55
C ASP A 151 -13.48 19.28 12.03
N LYS A 152 -14.58 18.75 12.56
CA LYS A 152 -14.67 18.30 13.95
C LYS A 152 -13.76 17.09 14.20
N VAL A 153 -13.66 16.17 13.25
CA VAL A 153 -12.78 15.00 13.33
C VAL A 153 -11.31 15.43 13.19
N LYS A 154 -10.99 16.38 12.30
CA LYS A 154 -9.63 16.93 12.17
C LYS A 154 -9.16 17.62 13.45
N ALA A 155 -10.04 18.39 14.10
CA ALA A 155 -9.74 19.01 15.39
C ALA A 155 -9.42 18.00 16.52
N MET A 156 -9.79 16.72 16.35
CA MET A 156 -9.46 15.67 17.32
C MET A 156 -8.03 15.12 17.15
N ALA A 157 -7.34 15.44 16.06
CA ALA A 157 -6.03 14.85 15.72
C ALA A 157 -5.01 14.98 16.86
N GLU A 158 -4.89 16.15 17.47
CA GLU A 158 -3.94 16.42 18.56
C GLU A 158 -4.23 15.60 19.83
N SER A 159 -5.49 15.27 20.07
CA SER A 159 -5.92 14.52 21.26
C SER A 159 -5.88 13.00 21.07
N GLY A 160 -5.64 12.52 19.85
CA GLY A 160 -5.79 11.11 19.49
C GLY A 160 -7.23 10.57 19.60
N ALA A 161 -8.22 11.43 19.86
CA ALA A 161 -9.60 11.00 20.02
C ALA A 161 -10.18 10.40 18.72
N ILE A 162 -11.10 9.45 18.89
CA ILE A 162 -11.88 8.85 17.81
C ILE A 162 -13.36 9.15 18.05
N MET A 163 -14.11 9.36 16.98
CA MET A 163 -15.54 9.62 17.05
C MET A 163 -16.32 8.37 16.64
N LYS A 164 -17.31 7.97 17.44
CA LYS A 164 -18.27 6.93 17.06
C LYS A 164 -19.63 7.54 16.82
N ILE A 165 -20.22 7.28 15.66
CA ILE A 165 -21.56 7.74 15.30
C ILE A 165 -22.47 6.56 14.95
N LYS A 166 -23.78 6.75 15.12
CA LYS A 166 -24.79 5.88 14.53
C LYS A 166 -25.14 6.41 13.14
N SER A 167 -25.27 5.52 12.16
CA SER A 167 -25.61 5.86 10.79
C SER A 167 -26.62 4.87 10.20
N SER A 168 -27.10 5.17 8.99
CA SER A 168 -27.96 4.27 8.21
C SER A 168 -27.28 2.96 7.80
N LEU A 169 -25.94 2.90 7.82
CA LEU A 169 -25.14 1.70 7.54
C LEU A 169 -24.64 1.01 8.81
N GLY A 170 -25.21 1.35 9.97
CA GLY A 170 -24.78 0.87 11.29
C GLY A 170 -23.80 1.83 11.99
N PRO A 171 -23.16 1.41 13.08
CA PRO A 171 -22.16 2.20 13.77
C PRO A 171 -20.94 2.48 12.88
N VAL A 172 -20.44 3.71 12.92
CA VAL A 172 -19.24 4.13 12.16
C VAL A 172 -18.26 4.79 13.11
N ILE A 173 -16.99 4.41 13.01
CA ILE A 173 -15.87 5.09 13.66
C ILE A 173 -15.24 6.05 12.65
N LEU A 174 -15.02 7.29 13.08
CA LEU A 174 -14.27 8.30 12.36
C LEU A 174 -13.02 8.63 13.15
N ALA A 175 -11.86 8.60 12.50
CA ALA A 175 -10.60 8.88 13.15
C ALA A 175 -9.66 9.68 12.24
N PRO A 176 -9.06 10.78 12.73
CA PRO A 176 -8.02 11.48 11.99
C PRO A 176 -6.71 10.70 12.03
N ILE A 177 -6.00 10.68 10.91
CA ILE A 177 -4.63 10.17 10.77
C ILE A 177 -3.71 11.39 10.58
N GLY A 178 -3.54 12.17 11.65
CA GLY A 178 -2.81 13.45 11.59
C GLY A 178 -3.37 14.39 10.53
N SER A 179 -2.47 15.00 9.75
CA SER A 179 -2.79 15.79 8.55
C SER A 179 -2.94 14.94 7.28
N GLU A 180 -2.70 13.63 7.36
CA GLU A 180 -2.58 12.77 6.18
C GLU A 180 -3.93 12.28 5.66
N GLY A 181 -4.93 12.15 6.53
CA GLY A 181 -6.21 11.63 6.11
C GLY A 181 -7.22 11.39 7.23
N ILE A 182 -8.38 10.89 6.82
CA ILE A 182 -9.45 10.51 7.74
C ILE A 182 -9.91 9.09 7.42
N VAL A 183 -9.97 8.25 8.45
CA VAL A 183 -10.55 6.91 8.40
C VAL A 183 -12.04 6.99 8.72
N PHE A 184 -12.84 6.28 7.94
CA PHE A 184 -14.27 6.00 8.13
C PHE A 184 -14.46 4.49 8.15
N LEU A 185 -14.78 3.93 9.32
CA LEU A 185 -14.85 2.49 9.53
C LEU A 185 -16.27 2.10 9.92
N GLY A 186 -17.00 1.46 9.01
CA GLY A 186 -18.28 0.84 9.32
C GLY A 186 -18.07 -0.47 10.04
N ILE A 187 -18.65 -0.61 11.23
CA ILE A 187 -18.49 -1.79 12.08
C ILE A 187 -19.85 -2.44 12.37
N ARG A 188 -19.84 -3.72 12.72
CA ARG A 188 -21.03 -4.40 13.26
C ARG A 188 -21.38 -3.85 14.64
N GLU A 189 -22.65 -3.96 15.02
CA GLU A 189 -23.10 -3.58 16.36
C GLU A 189 -22.47 -4.47 17.44
N GLU A 190 -22.27 -5.76 17.13
CA GLU A 190 -21.67 -6.75 18.02
C GLU A 190 -20.54 -7.52 17.31
N GLY A 191 -19.63 -8.08 18.10
CA GLY A 191 -18.55 -8.95 17.61
C GLY A 191 -17.37 -8.23 16.93
N VAL A 192 -17.27 -6.90 17.08
CA VAL A 192 -16.09 -6.13 16.67
C VAL A 192 -15.17 -5.91 17.85
N ASP A 193 -13.89 -6.23 17.68
CA ASP A 193 -12.86 -5.92 18.66
C ASP A 193 -12.40 -4.45 18.51
N ILE A 194 -12.98 -3.59 19.33
CA ILE A 194 -12.68 -2.15 19.34
C ILE A 194 -11.23 -1.88 19.73
N GLN A 195 -10.59 -2.71 20.56
CA GLN A 195 -9.20 -2.49 20.95
C GLN A 195 -8.27 -2.74 19.76
N SER A 196 -8.51 -3.79 18.97
CA SER A 196 -7.80 -4.02 17.71
C SER A 196 -7.99 -2.86 16.71
N VAL A 197 -9.18 -2.26 16.64
CA VAL A 197 -9.43 -1.08 15.80
C VAL A 197 -8.58 0.10 16.26
N ILE A 198 -8.57 0.40 17.56
CA ILE A 198 -7.80 1.52 18.13
C ILE A 198 -6.30 1.31 17.86
N GLN A 199 -5.76 0.13 18.15
CA GLN A 199 -4.34 -0.18 17.91
C GLN A 199 -3.93 0.02 16.45
N LYS A 200 -4.77 -0.37 15.50
CA LYS A 200 -4.52 -0.15 14.07
C LYS A 200 -4.60 1.32 13.68
N ILE A 201 -5.54 2.09 14.24
CA ILE A 201 -5.61 3.54 14.03
C ILE A 201 -4.36 4.23 14.58
N GLU A 202 -3.90 3.88 15.77
CA GLU A 202 -2.66 4.43 16.32
C GLU A 202 -1.45 4.09 15.45
N ARG A 203 -1.34 2.85 14.98
CA ARG A 203 -0.31 2.48 14.01
C ARG A 203 -0.40 3.35 12.76
N LEU A 204 -1.58 3.55 12.20
CA LEU A 204 -1.78 4.41 11.04
C LEU A 204 -1.36 5.86 11.29
N ARG A 205 -1.57 6.40 12.50
CA ARG A 205 -1.09 7.74 12.88
C ARG A 205 0.43 7.82 12.87
N THR A 206 1.11 6.85 13.48
CA THR A 206 2.58 6.77 13.42
C THR A 206 3.07 6.67 11.97
N LEU A 207 2.39 5.88 11.14
CA LEU A 207 2.69 5.77 9.70
C LEU A 207 2.43 7.09 8.95
N GLY A 208 1.38 7.82 9.33
CA GLY A 208 1.09 9.14 8.80
C GLY A 208 2.15 10.17 9.16
N GLU A 209 2.58 10.22 10.42
CA GLU A 209 3.68 11.09 10.88
C GLU A 209 4.99 10.79 10.14
N LEU A 210 5.32 9.50 9.97
CA LEU A 210 6.47 9.07 9.18
C LEU A 210 6.38 9.56 7.74
N ARG A 211 5.22 9.38 7.09
CA ARG A 211 4.98 9.89 5.73
C ARG A 211 5.12 11.41 5.66
N SER A 212 4.61 12.13 6.66
CA SER A 212 4.70 13.57 6.71
C SER A 212 6.14 14.07 6.81
N ALA A 213 6.97 13.38 7.60
CA ALA A 213 8.37 13.74 7.81
C ALA A 213 9.26 13.47 6.59
N THR A 214 8.83 12.59 5.67
CA THR A 214 9.65 12.13 4.55
C THR A 214 9.13 12.56 3.17
N ASP A 215 8.06 13.35 3.12
CA ASP A 215 7.33 13.72 1.90
C ASP A 215 7.03 12.53 0.96
N ALA A 216 6.75 11.36 1.56
CA ALA A 216 6.47 10.16 0.79
C ALA A 216 5.07 10.27 0.15
N VAL A 217 5.02 10.37 -1.19
CA VAL A 217 3.79 10.27 -1.98
C VAL A 217 3.74 8.87 -2.61
N SER A 218 2.55 8.35 -2.95
CA SER A 218 2.45 7.09 -3.71
C SER A 218 3.39 7.12 -4.92
N TYR A 219 4.32 6.16 -4.95
CA TYR A 219 5.46 6.16 -5.86
C TYR A 219 5.08 5.95 -7.33
N VAL A 220 5.55 6.86 -8.19
CA VAL A 220 5.83 6.59 -9.60
C VAL A 220 7.33 6.32 -9.72
N PRO A 221 7.77 5.18 -10.28
CA PRO A 221 9.19 4.87 -10.32
C PRO A 221 10.10 5.92 -10.90
N SER A 222 11.22 6.27 -10.24
CA SER A 222 12.17 7.28 -10.74
C SER A 222 12.76 6.88 -12.10
N SER A 223 12.81 5.58 -12.39
CA SER A 223 13.12 5.01 -13.70
C SER A 223 12.04 5.25 -14.77
N ILE A 224 10.79 5.56 -14.37
CA ILE A 224 9.63 5.77 -15.25
C ILE A 224 8.89 7.09 -15.00
N GLU A 225 9.35 7.91 -14.05
CA GLU A 225 8.81 9.21 -13.69
C GLU A 225 8.93 10.20 -14.85
N PRO A 226 10.04 10.22 -15.62
CA PRO A 226 10.11 11.02 -16.84
C PRO A 226 9.04 10.61 -17.84
N GLU A 227 8.82 9.31 -18.06
CA GLU A 227 7.82 8.74 -18.95
C GLU A 227 6.40 9.06 -18.49
N TYR A 228 6.11 8.87 -17.20
CA TYR A 228 4.81 9.15 -16.60
C TYR A 228 4.48 10.64 -16.68
N ARG A 229 5.41 11.54 -16.31
CA ARG A 229 5.22 12.99 -16.42
C ARG A 229 5.10 13.44 -17.88
N ALA A 230 5.82 12.80 -18.81
CA ALA A 230 5.67 13.08 -20.24
C ALA A 230 4.28 12.69 -20.76
N LEU A 231 3.80 11.49 -20.41
CA LEU A 231 2.45 11.04 -20.77
C LEU A 231 1.38 11.91 -20.12
N LEU A 232 1.54 12.27 -18.86
CA LEU A 232 0.60 13.12 -18.15
C LEU A 232 0.46 14.48 -18.82
N ARG A 233 1.57 15.09 -19.28
CA ARG A 233 1.53 16.33 -20.07
C ARG A 233 0.71 16.19 -21.36
N VAL A 234 0.83 15.06 -22.05
CA VAL A 234 0.01 14.80 -23.25
C VAL A 234 -1.46 14.60 -22.87
N TYR A 235 -1.74 13.82 -21.83
CA TYR A 235 -3.11 13.59 -21.36
C TYR A 235 -3.79 14.88 -20.89
N SER A 236 -3.06 15.83 -20.31
CA SER A 236 -3.57 17.16 -19.93
C SER A 236 -4.01 18.00 -21.12
N LEU A 237 -3.52 17.71 -22.33
CA LEU A 237 -3.97 18.37 -23.56
C LEU A 237 -5.24 17.71 -24.13
N LEU A 238 -5.51 16.47 -23.75
CA LEU A 238 -6.56 15.62 -24.36
C LEU A 238 -7.78 15.42 -23.45
N TYR A 239 -7.61 15.51 -22.13
CA TYR A 239 -8.63 15.17 -21.14
C TYR A 239 -8.75 16.22 -20.05
N SER A 240 -9.98 16.45 -19.58
CA SER A 240 -10.28 17.34 -18.45
C SER A 240 -9.84 16.79 -17.10
N GLU A 241 -9.72 15.46 -16.96
CA GLU A 241 -9.19 14.77 -15.77
C GLU A 241 -7.99 13.88 -16.16
N PRO A 242 -6.81 14.46 -16.45
CA PRO A 242 -5.72 13.77 -17.14
C PRO A 242 -5.10 12.62 -16.35
N GLU A 243 -4.93 12.78 -15.03
CA GLU A 243 -4.38 11.73 -14.16
C GLU A 243 -5.31 10.50 -14.09
N LYS A 244 -6.62 10.75 -14.02
CA LYS A 244 -7.62 9.69 -13.95
C LYS A 244 -7.75 8.94 -15.29
N SER A 245 -7.69 9.66 -16.40
CA SER A 245 -7.67 9.05 -17.74
C SER A 245 -6.40 8.23 -17.96
N LEU A 246 -5.23 8.77 -17.60
CA LEU A 246 -3.95 8.06 -17.69
C LEU A 246 -3.96 6.79 -16.82
N GLN A 247 -4.42 6.89 -15.58
CA GLN A 247 -4.54 5.74 -14.69
C GLN A 247 -5.47 4.65 -15.25
N LYS A 248 -6.60 5.04 -15.85
CA LYS A 248 -7.56 4.10 -16.42
C LYS A 248 -6.96 3.31 -17.59
N ASP A 249 -6.15 3.95 -18.41
CA ASP A 249 -5.50 3.31 -19.57
C ASP A 249 -4.31 2.44 -19.14
N ILE A 250 -3.55 2.90 -18.15
CA ILE A 250 -2.54 2.07 -17.47
C ILE A 250 -3.20 0.82 -16.90
N ASP A 251 -4.30 0.96 -16.16
CA ASP A 251 -5.03 -0.17 -15.58
C ASP A 251 -5.60 -1.11 -16.65
N ALA A 252 -6.04 -0.59 -17.79
CA ALA A 252 -6.54 -1.38 -18.90
C ALA A 252 -5.44 -2.25 -19.53
N LEU A 253 -4.24 -1.70 -19.74
CA LEU A 253 -3.09 -2.45 -20.22
C LEU A 253 -2.59 -3.44 -19.16
N ARG A 254 -2.60 -3.06 -17.89
CA ARG A 254 -2.20 -3.97 -16.81
C ARG A 254 -3.12 -5.18 -16.68
N ARG A 255 -4.43 -5.03 -16.92
CA ARG A 255 -5.37 -6.17 -17.04
C ARG A 255 -5.05 -7.13 -18.19
N GLN A 256 -4.26 -6.70 -19.16
CA GLN A 256 -3.78 -7.53 -20.26
C GLN A 256 -2.41 -8.17 -19.97
N GLY A 257 -1.91 -8.05 -18.73
CA GLY A 257 -0.63 -8.65 -18.31
C GLY A 257 0.60 -7.77 -18.53
N TYR A 258 0.44 -6.50 -18.92
CA TYR A 258 1.58 -5.58 -19.04
C TYR A 258 2.03 -5.08 -17.66
N THR A 259 3.34 -5.04 -17.41
CA THR A 259 3.91 -4.34 -16.25
C THR A 259 3.67 -2.82 -16.37
N LEU A 260 3.79 -2.06 -15.28
CA LEU A 260 3.61 -0.61 -15.31
C LEU A 260 4.54 0.07 -16.33
N GLU A 261 5.81 -0.34 -16.37
CA GLU A 261 6.78 0.19 -17.34
C GLU A 261 6.42 -0.16 -18.78
N MET A 262 5.99 -1.40 -19.05
CA MET A 262 5.52 -1.79 -20.38
C MET A 262 4.25 -1.06 -20.79
N ALA A 263 3.34 -0.83 -19.85
CA ALA A 263 2.11 -0.08 -20.08
C ALA A 263 2.43 1.38 -20.45
N LEU A 264 3.32 2.05 -19.71
CA LEU A 264 3.75 3.41 -20.03
C LEU A 264 4.49 3.49 -21.37
N ARG A 265 5.40 2.54 -21.67
CA ARG A 265 6.06 2.49 -22.97
C ARG A 265 5.06 2.29 -24.12
N LYS A 266 4.08 1.40 -23.93
CA LYS A 266 3.05 1.13 -24.93
C LYS A 266 2.14 2.35 -25.15
N LEU A 267 1.70 3.02 -24.08
CA LEU A 267 0.93 4.26 -24.19
C LEU A 267 1.73 5.36 -24.88
N LYS A 268 3.02 5.52 -24.56
CA LYS A 268 3.91 6.49 -25.20
C LYS A 268 4.07 6.21 -26.69
N GLN A 269 4.15 4.95 -27.08
CA GLN A 269 4.19 4.54 -28.49
C GLN A 269 2.86 4.84 -29.19
N THR A 270 1.72 4.48 -28.58
CA THR A 270 0.39 4.77 -29.14
C THR A 270 0.16 6.27 -29.32
N VAL A 271 0.57 7.09 -28.35
CA VAL A 271 0.53 8.55 -28.46
C VAL A 271 1.38 9.07 -29.63
N LYS A 272 2.57 8.49 -29.85
CA LYS A 272 3.46 8.85 -30.96
C LYS A 272 2.88 8.44 -32.33
N GLU A 273 2.08 7.40 -32.40
CA GLU A 273 1.41 6.94 -33.62
C GLU A 273 0.14 7.74 -33.95
N LEU A 274 -0.40 8.46 -32.96
CA LEU A 274 -1.60 9.32 -33.09
C LEU A 274 -1.27 10.80 -33.36
N MET A 275 0.00 11.19 -33.21
CA MET A 275 0.53 12.53 -33.53
C MET A 275 1.22 12.54 -34.89
#